data_AF-A0A1M7R5C9-F1
#
_entry.id   AF-A0A1M7R5C9-F1
#
_cell.length_a   1.000
_cell.length_b   1.000
_cell.length_c   1.000
_cell.angle_alpha   90.00
_cell.angle_beta   90.00
_cell.angle_gamma   90.00
#
_symmetry.space_group_name_H-M   'P 1'
#
loop_
_entity.id
_entity.type
_entity.pdbx_description
1 polymer ?
#
loop_
_entity_poly.entity_id
_entity_poly.type
_entity_poly.pdbx_seq_one_letter_code
_entity_poly.pdbx_strand_id
1 'polypeptide(L)'
;MGRPSKLSPAQWEEVERRLAAGEGASDLSREYGVHPSQVTRRVAQKSQKVREVAQKVAEAQTALAELPVAQQYSALSLAETIGNVMKSSAKAAELGAKTAHRLQALANTEAAKIDDANPGSGASEASLRTVAMLTKVSNEAAAMGMGLIAATKDRMAKAEEAERQSGVMAGPLRPQLTRDQWLKTHGLA
;
A
#
# COMPACT_ATOMS: atom_id res chain seq x y z
N MET A 1 -1.95 -17.14 -23.97
CA MET A 1 -2.68 -17.45 -22.73
C MET A 1 -1.72 -18.14 -21.77
N GLY A 2 -1.33 -17.50 -20.67
CA GLY A 2 -0.32 -18.02 -19.75
C GLY A 2 -0.79 -19.32 -19.07
N ARG A 3 0.11 -20.30 -18.96
CA ARG A 3 -0.16 -21.60 -18.32
C ARG A 3 -0.64 -21.38 -16.87
N PRO A 4 -1.78 -21.95 -16.45
CA PRO A 4 -2.26 -21.82 -15.08
C PRO A 4 -1.23 -22.40 -14.10
N SER A 5 -1.02 -21.73 -12.97
CA SER A 5 -0.10 -22.22 -11.93
C SER A 5 -0.58 -23.58 -11.41
N LYS A 6 0.36 -24.51 -11.20
CA LYS A 6 0.05 -25.88 -10.74
C LYS A 6 -0.59 -25.93 -9.34
N LEU A 7 -0.45 -24.86 -8.57
CA LEU A 7 -1.00 -24.72 -7.22
C LEU A 7 -2.02 -23.59 -7.13
N SER A 8 -3.03 -23.81 -6.31
CA SER A 8 -4.01 -22.80 -5.91
C SER A 8 -3.41 -21.78 -4.92
N PRO A 9 -4.03 -20.60 -4.76
CA PRO A 9 -3.61 -19.62 -3.76
C PRO A 9 -3.56 -20.18 -2.33
N ALA A 10 -4.53 -21.01 -1.94
CA ALA A 10 -4.59 -21.62 -0.61
C ALA A 10 -3.46 -22.65 -0.39
N GLN A 11 -3.08 -23.42 -1.41
CA GLN A 11 -1.95 -24.34 -1.32
C GLN A 11 -0.62 -23.60 -1.18
N TRP A 12 -0.49 -22.45 -1.84
CA TRP A 12 0.69 -21.59 -1.65
C TRP A 12 0.78 -21.01 -0.24
N GLU A 13 -0.35 -20.65 0.36
CA GLU A 13 -0.41 -20.15 1.74
C GLU A 13 0.00 -21.24 2.74
N GLU A 14 -0.37 -22.49 2.50
CA GLU A 14 0.04 -23.62 3.33
C GLU A 14 1.54 -23.94 3.19
N VAL A 15 2.06 -23.91 1.96
CA VAL A 15 3.52 -24.02 1.71
C VAL A 15 4.28 -22.88 2.42
N GLU A 16 3.75 -21.66 2.38
CA GLU A 16 4.34 -20.50 3.08
C GLU A 16 4.35 -20.69 4.61
N ARG A 17 3.25 -21.18 5.18
CA ARG A 17 3.11 -21.46 6.63
C ARG A 17 4.11 -22.53 7.09
N ARG A 18 4.19 -23.65 6.38
CA ARG A 18 5.07 -24.78 6.71
C ARG A 18 6.55 -24.43 6.53
N LEU A 19 6.89 -23.66 5.50
CA LEU A 19 8.24 -23.14 5.34
C LEU A 19 8.63 -22.17 6.47
N ALA A 20 7.71 -21.31 6.91
CA ALA A 20 7.94 -20.40 8.03
C ALA A 20 8.11 -21.14 9.38
N ALA A 21 7.49 -22.32 9.52
CA ALA A 21 7.67 -23.22 10.65
C ALA A 21 9.01 -23.98 10.63
N GLY A 22 9.81 -23.85 9.57
CA GLY A 22 11.15 -24.43 9.45
C GLY A 22 11.25 -25.67 8.57
N GLU A 23 10.19 -26.06 7.86
CA GLU A 23 10.26 -27.19 6.90
C GLU A 23 11.12 -26.86 5.68
N GLY A 24 11.76 -27.88 5.10
CA GLY A 24 12.65 -27.73 3.96
C GLY A 24 11.90 -27.46 2.65
N ALA A 25 12.35 -26.46 1.88
CA ALA A 25 11.76 -26.13 0.57
C ALA A 25 11.77 -27.31 -0.42
N SER A 26 12.73 -28.23 -0.26
CA SER A 26 12.85 -29.46 -1.05
C SER A 26 11.75 -30.47 -0.73
N ASP A 27 11.30 -30.56 0.52
CA ASP A 27 10.26 -31.51 0.93
C ASP A 27 8.88 -31.00 0.48
N LEU A 28 8.62 -29.71 0.68
CA LEU A 28 7.42 -29.04 0.16
C LEU A 28 7.36 -29.07 -1.37
N SER A 29 8.50 -28.97 -2.05
CA SER A 29 8.58 -29.10 -3.51
C SER A 29 8.16 -30.48 -4.01
N ARG A 30 8.54 -31.55 -3.31
CA ARG A 30 8.18 -32.94 -3.63
C ARG A 30 6.68 -33.19 -3.38
N GLU A 31 6.17 -32.73 -2.25
CA GLU A 31 4.77 -32.92 -1.84
C GLU A 31 3.78 -32.22 -2.77
N TYR A 32 4.08 -30.98 -3.15
CA TYR A 32 3.20 -30.16 -4.00
C TYR A 32 3.54 -30.25 -5.49
N GLY A 33 4.58 -31.01 -5.85
CA GLY A 33 5.00 -31.24 -7.24
C GLY A 33 5.42 -29.97 -7.99
N VAL A 34 6.00 -28.99 -7.29
CA VAL A 34 6.47 -27.71 -7.83
C VAL A 34 7.99 -27.67 -7.81
N HIS A 35 8.63 -26.95 -8.73
CA HIS A 35 10.08 -26.84 -8.72
C HIS A 35 10.59 -26.09 -7.46
N PRO A 36 11.66 -26.54 -6.78
CA PRO A 36 12.15 -25.91 -5.55
C PRO A 36 12.40 -24.40 -5.70
N SER A 37 12.97 -23.97 -6.83
CA SER A 37 13.22 -22.55 -7.09
C SER A 37 11.96 -21.68 -7.18
N GLN A 38 10.80 -22.25 -7.53
CA GLN A 38 9.53 -21.51 -7.52
C GLN A 38 9.05 -21.28 -6.08
N VAL A 39 9.23 -22.28 -5.21
CA VAL A 39 8.95 -22.15 -3.77
C VAL A 39 9.90 -21.13 -3.15
N THR A 40 11.21 -21.27 -3.36
CA THR A 40 12.20 -20.36 -2.80
C THR A 40 12.00 -18.91 -3.28
N ARG A 41 11.76 -18.67 -4.58
CA ARG A 41 11.60 -17.31 -5.11
C ARG A 41 10.35 -16.62 -4.57
N ARG A 42 9.21 -17.32 -4.55
CA ARG A 42 7.93 -16.77 -4.10
C ARG A 42 7.94 -16.52 -2.59
N VAL A 43 8.53 -17.44 -1.83
CA VAL A 43 8.60 -17.29 -0.39
C VAL A 43 9.67 -16.29 0.02
N ALA A 44 10.83 -16.20 -0.64
CA ALA A 44 11.89 -15.24 -0.29
C ALA A 44 11.41 -13.77 -0.27
N GLN A 45 10.56 -13.38 -1.24
CA GLN A 45 10.02 -12.02 -1.30
C GLN A 45 9.03 -11.72 -0.17
N LYS A 46 8.15 -12.67 0.18
CA LYS A 46 7.20 -12.50 1.29
C LYS A 46 7.86 -12.70 2.66
N SER A 47 8.80 -13.63 2.77
CA SER A 47 9.48 -13.98 4.01
C SER A 47 10.33 -12.84 4.52
N GLN A 48 10.91 -12.01 3.63
CA GLN A 48 11.67 -10.84 4.06
C GLN A 48 10.76 -9.84 4.78
N LYS A 49 9.58 -9.54 4.21
CA LYS A 49 8.66 -8.60 4.85
C LYS A 49 8.09 -9.13 6.16
N VAL A 50 7.73 -10.42 6.19
CA VAL A 50 7.25 -11.08 7.40
C VAL A 50 8.33 -11.09 8.47
N ARG A 51 9.60 -11.34 8.09
CA ARG A 51 10.74 -11.30 9.01
C ARG A 51 10.99 -9.90 9.56
N GLU A 52 10.92 -8.86 8.75
CA GLU A 52 11.01 -7.46 9.21
C GLU A 52 9.91 -7.13 10.23
N VAL A 53 8.67 -7.54 9.95
CA VAL A 53 7.55 -7.30 10.88
C VAL A 53 7.73 -8.11 12.16
N ALA A 54 8.11 -9.37 12.05
CA ALA A 54 8.40 -10.24 13.21
C ALA A 54 9.52 -9.66 14.08
N GLN A 55 10.57 -9.13 13.46
CA GLN A 55 11.64 -8.44 14.16
C GLN A 55 11.12 -7.23 14.93
N LYS A 56 10.30 -6.37 14.30
CA LYS A 56 9.69 -5.21 15.00
C LYS A 56 8.77 -5.62 16.14
N VAL A 57 8.03 -6.72 15.98
CA VAL A 57 7.20 -7.27 17.05
C VAL A 57 8.06 -7.77 18.21
N ALA A 58 9.15 -8.47 17.93
CA ALA A 58 10.09 -8.92 18.95
C ALA A 58 10.75 -7.73 19.68
N GLU A 59 11.22 -6.71 18.94
CA GLU A 59 11.76 -5.47 19.51
C GLU A 59 10.74 -4.76 20.40
N ALA A 60 9.48 -4.65 19.95
CA ALA A 60 8.41 -4.05 20.74
C ALA A 60 8.07 -4.87 22.00
N GLN A 61 8.10 -6.20 21.92
CA GLN A 61 7.88 -7.08 23.08
C GLN A 61 9.02 -6.96 24.10
N THR A 62 10.28 -6.89 23.64
CA THR A 62 11.43 -6.66 24.51
C THR A 62 11.31 -5.30 25.21
N ALA A 63 11.02 -4.23 24.46
CA ALA A 63 10.84 -2.89 25.04
C ALA A 63 9.66 -2.84 26.03
N LEU A 64 8.59 -3.61 25.78
CA LEU A 64 7.48 -3.73 26.73
C LEU A 64 7.92 -4.48 28.00
N ALA A 65 8.69 -5.55 27.87
CA ALA A 65 9.18 -6.33 29.00
C ALA A 65 10.17 -5.56 29.89
N GLU A 66 10.92 -4.61 29.31
CA GLU A 66 11.81 -3.70 30.05
C GLU A 66 11.04 -2.70 30.94
N LEU A 67 9.77 -2.43 30.64
CA LEU A 67 8.94 -1.55 31.46
C LEU A 67 8.50 -2.25 32.75
N PRO A 68 8.36 -1.52 33.87
CA PRO A 68 7.69 -2.02 35.06
C PRO A 68 6.28 -2.53 34.74
N VAL A 69 5.85 -3.63 35.37
CA VAL A 69 4.54 -4.28 35.11
C VAL A 69 3.37 -3.30 35.17
N ALA A 70 3.40 -2.33 36.10
CA ALA A 70 2.39 -1.29 36.21
C ALA A 70 2.31 -0.35 34.98
N GLN A 71 3.41 -0.16 34.27
CA GLN A 71 3.51 0.69 33.06
C GLN A 71 3.25 -0.09 31.77
N GLN A 72 3.43 -1.41 31.78
CA GLN A 72 3.14 -2.28 30.62
C GLN A 72 1.66 -2.18 30.20
N TYR A 73 0.74 -2.19 31.16
CA TYR A 73 -0.69 -2.03 30.89
C TYR A 73 -0.99 -0.67 30.22
N SER A 74 -0.41 0.41 30.75
CA SER A 74 -0.58 1.76 30.19
C SER A 74 -0.05 1.86 28.76
N ALA A 75 1.09 1.23 28.46
CA ALA A 75 1.66 1.20 27.11
C ALA A 75 0.75 0.45 26.12
N LEU A 76 0.20 -0.70 26.51
CA LEU A 76 -0.73 -1.47 25.69
C LEU A 76 -2.07 -0.73 25.48
N SER A 77 -2.64 -0.16 26.54
CA SER A 77 -3.88 0.62 26.46
C SER A 77 -3.72 1.86 25.56
N LEU A 78 -2.57 2.54 25.64
CA LEU A 78 -2.25 3.65 24.74
C LEU A 78 -2.13 3.19 23.28
N ALA A 79 -1.44 2.08 23.02
CA ALA A 79 -1.31 1.52 21.68
C ALA A 79 -2.68 1.17 21.07
N GLU A 80 -3.57 0.58 21.86
CA GLU A 80 -4.95 0.28 21.44
C GLU A 80 -5.74 1.56 21.16
N THR A 81 -5.65 2.56 22.04
CA THR A 81 -6.32 3.85 21.88
C THR A 81 -5.88 4.55 20.60
N ILE A 82 -4.57 4.57 20.32
CA ILE A 82 -4.02 5.10 19.06
C ILE A 82 -4.61 4.36 17.86
N GLY A 83 -4.67 3.02 17.91
CA GLY A 83 -5.29 2.23 16.85
C GLY A 83 -6.76 2.56 16.63
N ASN A 84 -7.53 2.76 17.70
CA ASN A 84 -8.95 3.13 17.63
C ASN A 84 -9.15 4.55 17.09
N VAL A 85 -8.30 5.51 17.48
CA VAL A 85 -8.30 6.87 16.93
C VAL A 85 -7.99 6.82 15.43
N MET A 86 -6.99 6.05 14.99
CA MET A 86 -6.67 5.91 13.56
C MET A 86 -7.85 5.34 12.76
N LYS A 87 -8.54 4.32 13.28
CA LYS A 87 -9.76 3.76 12.63
C LYS A 87 -10.87 4.80 12.53
N SER A 88 -11.13 5.53 13.62
CA SER A 88 -12.14 6.59 13.66
C SER A 88 -11.81 7.71 12.66
N SER A 89 -10.56 8.18 12.64
CA SER A 89 -10.09 9.19 11.69
C SER A 89 -10.17 8.74 10.23
N ALA A 90 -9.84 7.48 9.94
CA ALA A 90 -10.01 6.92 8.60
C ALA A 90 -11.49 6.88 8.19
N LYS A 91 -12.40 6.55 9.12
CA LYS A 91 -13.84 6.56 8.86
C LYS A 91 -14.38 7.98 8.65
N ALA A 92 -13.92 8.93 9.46
CA ALA A 92 -14.24 10.34 9.30
C ALA A 92 -13.77 10.87 7.93
N ALA A 93 -12.56 10.50 7.50
CA ALA A 93 -12.05 10.83 6.17
C ALA A 93 -12.89 10.23 5.03
N GLU A 94 -13.36 8.98 5.16
CA GLU A 94 -14.27 8.36 4.19
C GLU A 94 -15.59 9.13 4.07
N LEU A 95 -16.19 9.51 5.21
CA LEU A 95 -17.42 10.29 5.26
C LEU A 95 -17.21 11.71 4.71
N GLY A 96 -16.06 12.33 5.02
CA GLY A 96 -15.66 13.63 4.50
C GLY A 96 -15.50 13.61 2.98
N ALA A 97 -14.86 12.59 2.41
CA ALA A 97 -14.72 12.40 0.97
C ALA A 97 -16.08 12.20 0.27
N LYS A 98 -16.99 11.41 0.88
CA LYS A 98 -18.36 11.25 0.37
C LYS A 98 -19.14 12.57 0.38
N THR A 99 -18.98 13.35 1.45
CA THR A 99 -19.62 14.66 1.61
C THR A 99 -19.07 15.65 0.58
N ALA A 100 -17.75 15.72 0.44
CA ALA A 100 -17.07 16.53 -0.56
C ALA A 100 -17.55 16.19 -1.98
N HIS A 101 -17.59 14.91 -2.33
CA HIS A 101 -18.11 14.46 -3.62
C HIS A 101 -19.55 14.90 -3.87
N ARG A 102 -20.43 14.78 -2.86
CA ARG A 102 -21.82 15.24 -2.97
C ARG A 102 -21.91 16.75 -3.12
N LEU A 103 -21.13 17.52 -2.37
CA LEU A 103 -21.10 18.98 -2.46
C LEU A 103 -20.57 19.46 -3.81
N GLN A 104 -19.55 18.78 -4.38
CA GLN A 104 -19.05 19.07 -5.72
C GLN A 104 -20.07 18.72 -6.80
N ALA A 105 -20.82 17.62 -6.64
CA ALA A 105 -21.90 17.30 -7.56
C ALA A 105 -22.97 18.42 -7.56
N LEU A 106 -23.34 18.94 -6.38
CA LEU A 106 -24.26 20.07 -6.27
C LEU A 106 -23.66 21.37 -6.83
N ALA A 107 -22.37 21.64 -6.59
CA ALA A 107 -21.68 22.78 -7.17
C ALA A 107 -21.70 22.71 -8.70
N ASN A 108 -21.47 21.54 -9.29
CA ASN A 108 -21.56 21.36 -10.74
C ASN A 108 -22.97 21.60 -11.28
N THR A 109 -24.01 21.19 -10.55
CA THR A 109 -25.39 21.47 -10.96
C THR A 109 -25.75 22.96 -10.88
N GLU A 110 -25.18 23.70 -9.93
CA GLU A 110 -25.37 25.15 -9.85
C GLU A 110 -24.52 25.89 -10.90
N ALA A 111 -23.33 25.38 -11.21
CA ALA A 111 -22.49 25.92 -12.27
C ALA A 111 -23.16 25.83 -13.64
N ALA A 112 -23.93 24.77 -13.90
CA ALA A 112 -24.71 24.62 -15.14
C ALA A 112 -25.84 25.65 -15.32
N LYS A 113 -26.19 26.42 -14.27
CA LYS A 113 -27.20 27.49 -14.33
C LYS A 113 -26.61 28.86 -14.65
N ILE A 114 -25.29 28.96 -14.73
CA ILE A 114 -24.60 30.23 -15.01
C ILE A 114 -24.80 30.57 -16.49
N ASP A 115 -25.29 31.78 -16.76
CA ASP A 115 -25.29 32.34 -18.10
C ASP A 115 -23.88 32.84 -18.44
N ASP A 116 -23.16 32.07 -19.25
CA ASP A 116 -21.80 32.38 -19.71
C ASP A 116 -21.75 33.61 -20.62
N ALA A 117 -22.86 33.96 -21.29
CA ALA A 117 -22.94 35.14 -22.15
C ALA A 117 -23.15 36.43 -21.34
N ASN A 118 -23.76 36.32 -20.15
CA ASN A 118 -23.93 37.45 -19.23
C ASN A 118 -23.74 37.02 -17.76
N PRO A 119 -22.49 36.85 -17.30
CA PRO A 119 -22.19 36.38 -15.96
C PRO A 119 -22.52 37.40 -14.86
N GLY A 120 -22.73 38.68 -15.23
CA GLY A 120 -23.12 39.76 -14.31
C GLY A 120 -24.62 39.82 -14.03
N SER A 121 -25.43 38.92 -14.60
CA SER A 121 -26.85 38.82 -14.24
C SER A 121 -26.98 38.44 -12.76
N GLY A 122 -27.97 39.00 -12.06
CA GLY A 122 -28.16 38.71 -10.63
C GLY A 122 -28.39 37.22 -10.32
N ALA A 123 -28.90 36.45 -11.28
CA ALA A 123 -29.05 34.99 -11.18
C ALA A 123 -27.72 34.23 -11.37
N SER A 124 -26.88 34.65 -12.33
CA SER A 124 -25.53 34.11 -12.52
C SER A 124 -24.63 34.41 -11.32
N GLU A 125 -24.71 35.62 -10.76
CA GLU A 125 -23.91 36.01 -9.59
C GLU A 125 -24.28 35.19 -8.33
N ALA A 126 -25.58 34.95 -8.10
CA ALA A 126 -26.04 34.10 -7.01
C ALA A 126 -25.56 32.64 -7.16
N SER A 127 -25.57 32.12 -8.39
CA SER A 127 -25.10 30.77 -8.70
C SER A 127 -23.58 30.67 -8.51
N LEU A 128 -22.80 31.65 -8.97
CA LEU A 128 -21.35 31.73 -8.77
C LEU A 128 -20.95 31.77 -7.29
N ARG A 129 -21.65 32.56 -6.47
CA ARG A 129 -21.43 32.60 -5.01
C ARG A 129 -21.72 31.25 -4.36
N THR A 130 -22.79 30.59 -4.78
CA THR A 130 -23.18 29.27 -4.27
C THR A 130 -22.14 28.20 -4.63
N VAL A 131 -21.65 28.19 -5.88
CA VAL A 131 -20.57 27.30 -6.33
C VAL A 131 -19.29 27.52 -5.53
N ALA A 132 -18.90 28.78 -5.29
CA ALA A 132 -17.72 29.11 -4.51
C ALA A 132 -17.84 28.61 -3.05
N MET A 133 -19.00 28.80 -2.41
CA MET A 133 -19.26 28.30 -1.06
C MET A 133 -19.23 26.77 -1.00
N LEU A 134 -19.96 26.09 -1.89
CA LEU A 134 -20.02 24.62 -1.93
C LEU A 134 -18.64 24.00 -2.20
N THR A 135 -17.86 24.61 -3.08
CA THR A 135 -16.48 24.19 -3.38
C THR A 135 -15.57 24.35 -2.16
N LYS A 136 -15.67 25.48 -1.44
CA LYS A 136 -14.89 25.72 -0.22
C LYS A 136 -15.23 24.69 0.87
N VAL A 137 -16.52 24.51 1.16
CA VAL A 137 -16.98 23.55 2.18
C VAL A 137 -16.64 22.11 1.78
N SER A 138 -16.71 21.79 0.48
CA SER A 138 -16.25 20.50 -0.03
C SER A 138 -14.76 20.27 0.24
N ASN A 139 -13.91 21.27 -0.01
CA ASN A 139 -12.47 21.14 0.20
C ASN A 139 -12.13 20.99 1.68
N GLU A 140 -12.85 21.69 2.56
CA GLU A 140 -12.76 21.52 4.02
C GLU A 140 -13.18 20.10 4.45
N ALA A 141 -14.27 19.57 3.90
CA ALA A 141 -14.72 18.20 4.16
C ALA A 141 -13.71 17.13 3.67
N ALA A 142 -12.98 17.41 2.58
CA ALA A 142 -11.95 16.52 2.03
C ALA A 142 -10.59 16.63 2.74
N ALA A 143 -10.36 17.67 3.56
CA ALA A 143 -9.04 18.00 4.11
C ALA A 143 -8.42 16.85 4.93
N MET A 144 -9.22 16.18 5.77
CA MET A 144 -8.74 15.03 6.56
C MET A 144 -8.32 13.85 5.67
N GLY A 145 -9.09 13.56 4.61
CA GLY A 145 -8.75 12.50 3.65
C GLY A 145 -7.49 12.82 2.86
N MET A 146 -7.34 14.07 2.40
CA MET A 146 -6.13 14.51 1.72
C MET A 146 -4.89 14.47 2.62
N GLY A 147 -5.03 14.85 3.89
CA GLY A 147 -3.96 14.75 4.89
C GLY A 147 -3.49 13.31 5.10
N LEU A 148 -4.43 12.35 5.15
CA LEU A 148 -4.07 10.92 5.21
C LEU A 148 -3.37 10.45 3.94
N ILE A 149 -3.84 10.84 2.75
CA ILE A 149 -3.18 10.48 1.47
C ILE A 149 -1.77 11.05 1.42
N ALA A 150 -1.58 12.32 1.80
CA ALA A 150 -0.27 12.95 1.87
C ALA A 150 0.67 12.20 2.83
N ALA A 151 0.20 11.87 4.04
CA ALA A 151 0.97 11.10 5.00
C ALA A 151 1.32 9.69 4.49
N THR A 152 0.44 9.05 3.71
CA THR A 152 0.76 7.76 3.06
C THR A 152 1.78 7.91 1.94
N LYS A 153 1.68 8.98 1.14
CA LYS A 153 2.61 9.28 0.06
C LYS A 153 4.03 9.51 0.58
N ASP A 154 4.17 10.25 1.68
CA ASP A 154 5.48 10.47 2.34
C ASP A 154 6.08 9.16 2.86
N ARG A 155 5.24 8.25 3.38
CA ARG A 155 5.70 6.92 3.81
C ARG A 155 6.10 6.04 2.62
N MET A 156 5.37 6.09 1.52
CA MET A 156 5.71 5.35 0.30
C MET A 156 7.00 5.87 -0.32
N ALA A 157 7.19 7.19 -0.41
CA ALA A 157 8.43 7.79 -0.91
C ALA A 157 9.66 7.34 -0.10
N LYS A 158 9.56 7.34 1.24
CA LYS A 158 10.62 6.84 2.11
C LYS A 158 10.87 5.34 1.94
N ALA A 159 9.82 4.55 1.70
CA ALA A 159 9.95 3.12 1.44
C ALA A 159 10.63 2.86 0.08
N GLU A 160 10.25 3.57 -0.97
CA GLU A 160 10.90 3.50 -2.29
C GLU A 160 12.36 3.94 -2.24
N GLU A 161 12.68 4.97 -1.45
CA GLU A 161 14.05 5.45 -1.27
C GLU A 161 14.91 4.43 -0.51
N ALA A 162 14.37 3.82 0.56
CA ALA A 162 15.02 2.72 1.27
C ALA A 162 15.23 1.49 0.36
N GLU A 163 14.26 1.19 -0.50
CA GLU A 163 14.35 0.08 -1.46
C GLU A 163 15.42 0.34 -2.53
N ARG A 164 15.53 1.58 -3.03
CA ARG A 164 16.61 2.01 -3.94
C ARG A 164 17.99 1.92 -3.28
N GLN A 165 18.10 2.32 -2.02
CA GLN A 165 19.35 2.27 -1.25
C GLN A 165 19.76 0.82 -0.91
N SER A 166 18.79 -0.09 -0.73
CA SER A 166 19.04 -1.51 -0.45
C SER A 166 19.52 -2.32 -1.67
N GLY A 167 19.57 -1.72 -2.87
CA GLY A 167 20.11 -2.36 -4.06
C GLY A 167 19.23 -3.48 -4.65
N VAL A 168 17.97 -3.60 -4.24
CA VAL A 168 17.01 -4.60 -4.76
C VAL A 168 16.44 -4.21 -6.13
N MET A 169 17.00 -3.19 -6.78
CA MET A 169 16.82 -3.02 -8.22
C MET A 169 17.42 -4.24 -8.90
N ALA A 170 16.57 -4.99 -9.60
CA ALA A 170 16.98 -5.94 -10.61
C ALA A 170 18.16 -5.33 -11.37
N GLY A 171 19.36 -5.92 -11.19
CA GLY A 171 20.56 -5.46 -11.88
C GLY A 171 20.25 -5.25 -13.36
N PRO A 172 20.87 -4.25 -14.01
CA PRO A 172 20.50 -3.83 -15.37
C PRO A 172 20.23 -5.08 -16.20
N LEU A 173 19.01 -5.19 -16.76
CA LEU A 173 18.62 -6.30 -17.62
C LEU A 173 19.84 -6.62 -18.48
N ARG A 174 20.44 -7.81 -18.27
CA ARG A 174 21.65 -8.18 -19.00
C ARG A 174 21.37 -7.84 -20.46
N PRO A 175 22.23 -7.06 -21.14
CA PRO A 175 22.00 -6.75 -22.54
C PRO A 175 21.70 -8.07 -23.23
N GLN A 176 20.55 -8.14 -23.91
CA GLN A 176 20.08 -9.38 -24.53
C GLN A 176 21.09 -9.74 -25.62
N LEU A 177 22.11 -10.53 -25.28
CA LEU A 177 23.07 -11.03 -26.26
C LEU A 177 22.29 -11.87 -27.24
N THR A 178 22.40 -11.55 -28.53
CA THR A 178 21.89 -12.43 -29.57
C THR A 178 22.62 -13.78 -29.51
N ARG A 179 21.99 -14.85 -30.00
CA ARG A 179 22.55 -16.22 -29.98
C ARG A 179 24.00 -16.26 -30.47
N ASP A 180 24.30 -15.52 -31.54
CA ASP A 180 25.63 -15.47 -32.14
C ASP A 180 26.67 -14.76 -31.26
N GLN A 181 26.26 -13.74 -30.50
CA GLN A 181 27.12 -13.08 -29.52
C GLN A 181 27.39 -13.98 -28.31
N TRP A 182 26.41 -14.80 -27.91
CA TRP A 182 26.59 -15.77 -26.82
C TRP A 182 27.55 -16.90 -27.23
N LEU A 183 27.42 -17.41 -28.45
CA LEU A 183 28.31 -18.45 -28.98
C LEU A 183 29.76 -17.97 -29.10
N LYS A 184 29.98 -16.73 -29.57
CA LYS A 184 31.31 -16.12 -29.64
C LYS A 184 31.94 -15.89 -28.26
N THR A 185 31.15 -15.47 -27.28
CA THR A 185 31.66 -15.22 -25.92
C THR A 185 32.01 -16.49 -25.15
N HIS A 186 31.45 -17.65 -25.53
CA HIS A 186 31.69 -18.94 -24.90
C HIS A 186 32.59 -19.88 -25.73
N GLY A 187 33.21 -19.37 -26.80
CA GLY A 187 34.14 -20.15 -27.64
C GLY A 187 33.49 -21.32 -28.37
N LEU A 188 32.18 -21.21 -28.66
CA LEU A 188 31.37 -22.24 -29.33
C LEU A 188 31.05 -21.85 -30.79
N ALA A 189 31.83 -20.93 -31.36
CA ALA A 189 31.72 -20.44 -32.74
C ALA A 189 32.85 -21.00 -33.60
#